data_AF-A0A7J2TJE1-F1
#
_entry.id   AF-A0A7J2TJE1-F1
#
_cell.length_a   1.000
_cell.length_b   1.000
_cell.length_c   1.000
_cell.angle_alpha   90.00
_cell.angle_beta   90.00
_cell.angle_gamma   90.00
#
_symmetry.space_group_name_H-M   'P 1'
#
loop_
_entity.id
_entity.type
_entity.pdbx_description
1 polymer ?
#
loop_
_entity_poly.entity_id
_entity_poly.type
_entity_poly.pdbx_seq_one_letter_code
_entity_poly.pdbx_strand_id
1 'polypeptide(L)'
;MIEELLILIDKNKSQIGKMDEDLYEKVRKRIEELEERRKEDERFEDEIRTLKRLQKKLFELRTGKIIDAAWAKVCGQEISFSEENLTELERIFFRKLVELIDSFRREVFEEKREKMERVLVRIKKDVEILGIDGKRYKLRREDVATLPMENADVLIKGGFAERIEVKER
;
A
#
# COMPACT_ATOMS: atom_id res chain seq x y z
N MET A 1 15.66 -20.72 23.00
CA MET A 1 14.61 -19.70 22.81
C MET A 1 15.16 -18.28 22.71
N ILE A 2 15.83 -17.70 23.73
CA ILE A 2 16.37 -16.32 23.62
C ILE A 2 17.36 -16.18 22.45
N GLU A 3 18.33 -17.09 22.35
CA GLU A 3 19.31 -17.10 21.24
C GLU A 3 18.64 -17.26 19.87
N GLU A 4 17.64 -18.14 19.79
CA GLU A 4 16.83 -18.36 18.59
C GLU A 4 16.10 -17.08 18.15
N LEU A 5 15.48 -16.35 19.09
CA LEU A 5 14.86 -15.06 18.80
C LEU A 5 15.87 -14.00 18.38
N LEU A 6 17.07 -13.97 18.96
CA LEU A 6 18.14 -13.06 18.55
C LEU A 6 18.60 -13.33 17.11
N ILE A 7 18.79 -14.60 16.75
CA ILE A 7 19.15 -15.02 15.38
C ILE A 7 18.03 -14.64 14.41
N LEU A 8 16.77 -14.89 14.77
CA LEU A 8 15.63 -14.54 13.94
C LEU A 8 15.50 -13.04 13.76
N ILE A 9 15.69 -12.24 14.80
CA ILE A 9 15.73 -10.77 14.70
C ILE A 9 16.80 -10.34 13.72
N ASP A 10 18.02 -10.89 13.84
CA ASP A 10 19.13 -10.50 12.98
C ASP A 10 18.88 -10.84 11.50
N LYS A 11 18.42 -12.07 11.23
CA LYS A 11 18.00 -12.48 9.88
C LYS A 11 16.88 -11.60 9.31
N ASN A 12 15.93 -11.19 10.17
CA ASN A 12 14.79 -10.37 9.77
C ASN A 12 15.10 -8.88 9.63
N LYS A 13 16.29 -8.40 10.00
CA LYS A 13 16.70 -7.00 9.73
C LYS A 13 16.83 -6.73 8.24
N SER A 14 17.46 -7.62 7.48
CA SER A 14 17.70 -7.43 6.05
C SER A 14 16.50 -7.87 5.21
N GLN A 15 16.02 -9.10 5.36
CA GLN A 15 14.90 -9.65 4.58
C GLN A 15 13.94 -10.45 5.46
N ILE A 16 12.66 -10.57 5.09
CA ILE A 16 11.74 -11.46 5.81
C ILE A 16 12.21 -12.89 5.56
N GLY A 17 12.81 -13.49 6.59
CA GLY A 17 13.21 -14.87 6.58
C GLY A 17 12.02 -15.79 6.87
N LYS A 18 12.05 -16.99 6.30
CA LYS A 18 11.10 -18.05 6.66
C LYS A 18 11.20 -18.36 8.15
N MET A 19 10.04 -18.55 8.76
CA MET A 19 9.90 -18.76 10.19
C MET A 19 8.91 -19.89 10.44
N ASP A 20 9.08 -20.60 11.57
CA ASP A 20 8.12 -21.60 12.04
C ASP A 20 6.75 -20.95 12.26
N GLU A 21 5.68 -21.57 11.76
CA GLU A 21 4.30 -21.10 11.93
C GLU A 21 3.92 -21.01 13.41
N ASP A 22 4.41 -21.97 14.20
CA ASP A 22 4.14 -22.06 15.64
C ASP A 22 5.06 -21.19 16.50
N LEU A 23 5.98 -20.40 15.93
CA LEU A 23 6.96 -19.66 16.74
C LEU A 23 6.28 -18.74 17.75
N TYR A 24 5.27 -17.98 17.33
CA TYR A 24 4.54 -17.07 18.21
C TYR A 24 3.91 -17.82 19.39
N GLU A 25 3.41 -19.03 19.14
CA GLU A 25 2.82 -19.89 20.15
C GLU A 25 3.88 -20.49 21.08
N LYS A 26 5.00 -20.98 20.54
CA LYS A 26 6.14 -21.47 21.31
C LYS A 26 6.69 -20.41 22.27
N VAL A 27 6.80 -19.16 21.80
CA VAL A 27 7.27 -18.03 22.63
C VAL A 27 6.26 -17.71 23.73
N ARG A 28 4.96 -17.71 23.42
CA ARG A 28 3.89 -17.48 24.41
C ARG A 28 3.93 -18.54 25.50
N LYS A 29 3.93 -19.82 25.14
CA LYS A 29 4.01 -20.94 26.08
C LYS A 29 5.25 -20.85 26.96
N ARG A 30 6.41 -20.54 26.38
CA ARG A 30 7.65 -20.37 27.15
C ARG A 30 7.57 -19.23 28.16
N ILE A 31 6.93 -18.12 27.80
CA ILE A 31 6.72 -16.99 28.73
C ILE A 31 5.78 -17.42 29.86
N GLU A 32 4.68 -18.10 29.55
CA GLU A 32 3.73 -18.61 30.55
C GLU A 32 4.40 -19.61 31.53
N GLU A 33 5.19 -20.56 31.02
CA GLU A 33 5.96 -21.49 31.85
C GLU A 33 6.91 -20.76 32.80
N LEU A 34 7.61 -19.73 32.32
CA LEU A 34 8.54 -18.96 33.14
C LEU A 34 7.79 -18.08 34.15
N GLU A 35 6.63 -17.54 33.79
CA GLU A 35 5.78 -16.76 34.70
C GLU A 35 5.26 -17.61 35.86
N GLU A 36 4.92 -18.89 35.62
CA GLU A 36 4.56 -19.80 36.70
C GLU A 36 5.75 -20.05 37.64
N ARG A 37 6.91 -20.37 37.07
CA ARG A 37 8.15 -20.60 37.83
C ARG A 37 8.63 -19.35 38.58
N ARG A 38 8.33 -18.15 38.07
CA ARG A 38 8.62 -16.88 38.74
C ARG A 38 7.91 -16.76 40.09
N LYS A 39 6.74 -17.38 40.26
CA LYS A 39 6.03 -17.36 41.55
C LYS A 39 6.83 -18.04 42.67
N GLU A 40 7.71 -18.97 42.31
CA GLU A 40 8.56 -19.72 43.24
C GLU A 40 10.00 -19.18 43.31
N ASP A 41 10.51 -18.63 42.20
CA ASP A 41 11.87 -18.08 42.10
C ASP A 41 11.91 -16.80 41.25
N GLU A 42 12.16 -15.65 41.89
CA GLU A 42 12.21 -14.34 41.23
C GLU A 42 13.31 -14.22 40.15
N ARG A 43 14.31 -15.11 40.13
CA ARG A 43 15.43 -15.07 39.17
C ARG A 43 14.99 -15.20 37.71
N PHE A 44 13.78 -15.72 37.45
CA PHE A 44 13.22 -15.81 36.11
C PHE A 44 12.67 -14.48 35.56
N GLU A 45 12.56 -13.43 36.38
CA GLU A 45 12.00 -12.15 35.94
C GLU A 45 12.78 -11.52 34.77
N ASP A 46 14.11 -11.56 34.83
CA ASP A 46 14.96 -11.00 33.76
C ASP A 46 14.85 -11.80 32.46
N GLU A 47 14.71 -13.13 32.54
CA GLU A 47 14.49 -13.99 31.36
C GLU A 47 13.14 -13.67 30.70
N ILE A 48 12.07 -13.55 31.50
CA ILE A 48 10.73 -13.18 31.03
C ILE A 48 10.75 -11.81 30.36
N ARG A 49 11.36 -10.82 31.02
CA ARG A 49 11.48 -9.45 30.50
C ARG A 49 12.22 -9.44 29.16
N THR A 50 13.29 -10.24 29.06
CA THR A 50 14.08 -10.37 27.85
C THR A 50 13.27 -11.00 26.72
N LEU A 51 12.58 -12.11 26.98
CA LEU A 51 11.75 -12.80 25.98
C LEU A 51 10.63 -11.89 25.46
N LYS A 52 9.89 -11.21 26.34
CA LYS A 52 8.84 -10.26 25.95
C LYS A 52 9.40 -9.13 25.07
N ARG A 53 10.56 -8.59 25.43
CA ARG A 53 11.23 -7.54 24.64
C ARG A 53 11.61 -8.04 23.25
N LEU A 54 12.20 -9.23 23.15
CA LEU A 54 12.61 -9.81 21.87
C LEU A 54 11.41 -10.17 21.00
N GLN A 55 10.36 -10.77 21.59
CA GLN A 55 9.09 -11.04 20.90
C GLN A 55 8.50 -9.77 20.29
N LYS A 56 8.37 -8.71 21.10
CA LYS A 56 7.87 -7.41 20.63
C LYS A 56 8.72 -6.86 19.50
N LYS A 57 10.05 -6.87 19.64
CA LYS A 57 10.97 -6.37 18.62
C LYS A 57 10.85 -7.15 17.31
N LEU A 58 10.74 -8.48 17.37
CA LEU A 58 10.56 -9.32 16.18
C LEU A 58 9.23 -9.00 15.48
N PHE A 59 8.16 -8.87 16.26
CA PHE A 59 6.84 -8.52 15.76
C PHE A 59 6.85 -7.16 15.04
N GLU A 60 7.43 -6.12 15.66
CA GLU A 60 7.52 -4.78 15.08
C GLU A 60 8.31 -4.78 13.76
N LEU A 61 9.46 -5.45 13.74
CA LEU A 61 10.30 -5.55 12.53
C LEU A 61 9.58 -6.24 11.37
N ARG A 62 8.94 -7.39 11.65
CA ARG A 62 8.22 -8.15 10.60
C ARG A 62 6.99 -7.40 10.13
N THR A 63 6.20 -6.87 11.06
CA THR A 63 4.98 -6.11 10.74
C THR A 63 5.30 -4.88 9.89
N GLY A 64 6.35 -4.12 10.23
CA GLY A 64 6.78 -2.98 9.43
C GLY A 64 7.06 -3.38 7.97
N LYS A 65 7.83 -4.46 7.77
CA LYS A 65 8.13 -4.96 6.42
C LYS A 65 6.89 -5.44 5.65
N ILE A 66 5.94 -6.06 6.35
CA ILE A 66 4.67 -6.49 5.74
C ILE A 66 3.88 -5.27 5.27
N ILE A 67 3.84 -4.20 6.07
CA ILE A 67 3.18 -2.94 5.70
C ILE A 67 3.86 -2.31 4.47
N ASP A 68 5.18 -2.19 4.49
CA ASP A 68 5.95 -1.61 3.38
C ASP A 68 5.74 -2.40 2.09
N ALA A 69 5.74 -3.73 2.18
CA ALA A 69 5.48 -4.59 1.03
C ALA A 69 4.02 -4.52 0.55
N ALA A 70 3.05 -4.38 1.45
CA ALA A 70 1.65 -4.23 1.06
C ALA A 70 1.44 -2.93 0.27
N TRP A 71 2.04 -1.84 0.75
CA TRP A 71 2.07 -0.57 0.02
C TRP A 71 2.74 -0.70 -1.35
N ALA A 72 3.93 -1.29 -1.40
CA ALA A 72 4.67 -1.53 -2.66
C ALA A 72 3.82 -2.33 -3.66
N LYS A 73 3.15 -3.39 -3.20
CA LYS A 73 2.27 -4.23 -4.03
C LYS A 73 1.10 -3.43 -4.61
N VAL A 74 0.42 -2.60 -3.81
CA VAL A 74 -0.65 -1.73 -4.32
C VAL A 74 -0.12 -0.70 -5.32
N CYS A 75 1.08 -0.17 -5.10
CA CYS A 75 1.74 0.72 -6.06
C CYS A 75 2.24 0.01 -7.34
N GLY A 76 2.08 -1.31 -7.46
CA GLY A 76 2.55 -2.09 -8.61
C GLY A 76 4.07 -2.30 -8.63
N GLN A 77 4.73 -2.18 -7.49
CA GLN A 77 6.16 -2.42 -7.32
C GLN A 77 6.42 -3.88 -6.93
N GLU A 78 7.62 -4.37 -7.23
CA GLU A 78 8.06 -5.69 -6.76
C GLU A 78 8.20 -5.69 -5.23
N ILE A 79 7.67 -6.74 -4.60
CA ILE A 79 7.77 -6.95 -3.16
C ILE A 79 9.14 -7.54 -2.81
N SER A 80 9.66 -7.13 -1.66
CA SER A 80 11.01 -7.48 -1.19
C SER A 80 11.16 -8.91 -0.67
N PHE A 81 10.09 -9.69 -0.64
CA PHE A 81 10.06 -11.07 -0.13
C PHE A 81 9.00 -11.90 -0.83
N SER A 82 9.15 -13.24 -0.78
CA SER A 82 8.12 -14.19 -1.19
C SER A 82 7.09 -14.39 -0.08
N GLU A 83 5.80 -14.46 -0.43
CA GLU A 83 4.70 -14.73 0.51
C GLU A 83 4.90 -16.06 1.27
N GLU A 84 5.74 -16.97 0.77
CA GLU A 84 6.13 -18.22 1.44
C GLU A 84 6.89 -18.00 2.76
N ASN A 85 7.57 -16.86 2.93
CA ASN A 85 8.35 -16.53 4.12
C ASN A 85 7.52 -15.99 5.29
N LEU A 86 6.24 -15.71 5.03
CA LEU A 86 5.27 -15.29 6.05
C LEU A 86 4.68 -16.52 6.75
N THR A 87 4.30 -16.36 8.01
CA THR A 87 3.41 -17.35 8.66
C THR A 87 1.99 -17.24 8.08
N GLU A 88 1.13 -18.21 8.36
CA GLU A 88 -0.27 -18.14 7.94
C GLU A 88 -0.98 -16.87 8.43
N LEU A 89 -0.80 -16.53 9.71
CA LEU A 89 -1.36 -15.31 10.31
C LEU A 89 -0.87 -14.04 9.59
N GLU A 90 0.42 -13.98 9.29
CA GLU A 90 1.03 -12.85 8.60
C GLU A 90 0.57 -12.76 7.13
N ARG A 91 0.38 -13.89 6.44
CA ARG A 91 -0.20 -13.92 5.08
C ARG A 91 -1.63 -13.38 5.06
N ILE A 92 -2.46 -13.78 6.04
CA ILE A 92 -3.83 -13.28 6.16
C ILE A 92 -3.82 -11.78 6.42
N PHE A 93 -2.96 -11.31 7.33
CA PHE A 93 -2.81 -9.87 7.61
C PHE A 93 -2.36 -9.09 6.37
N PHE A 94 -1.35 -9.59 5.66
CA PHE A 94 -0.84 -8.98 4.42
C PHE A 94 -1.93 -8.82 3.36
N ARG A 95 -2.70 -9.88 3.07
CA ARG A 95 -3.78 -9.83 2.08
C ARG A 95 -4.84 -8.78 2.44
N LYS A 96 -5.30 -8.78 3.70
CA LYS A 96 -6.27 -7.79 4.19
C LYS A 96 -5.73 -6.36 4.09
N LEU A 97 -4.45 -6.16 4.37
CA LEU A 97 -3.82 -4.85 4.29
C LEU A 97 -3.74 -4.35 2.84
N VAL A 98 -3.39 -5.23 1.89
CA VAL A 98 -3.39 -4.89 0.45
C VAL A 98 -4.78 -4.49 -0.01
N GLU A 99 -5.82 -5.25 0.36
CA GLU A 99 -7.21 -4.94 0.03
C GLU A 99 -7.64 -3.58 0.60
N LEU A 100 -7.32 -3.30 1.87
CA LEU A 100 -7.65 -2.03 2.53
C LEU A 100 -6.95 -0.83 1.89
N ILE A 101 -5.66 -0.98 1.55
CA ILE A 101 -4.90 0.09 0.90
C ILE A 101 -5.43 0.31 -0.53
N ASP A 102 -5.79 -0.75 -1.25
CA ASP A 102 -6.40 -0.62 -2.59
C ASP A 102 -7.76 0.07 -2.54
N SER A 103 -8.63 -0.30 -1.60
CA SER A 103 -9.95 0.34 -1.44
C SER A 103 -9.81 1.81 -1.08
N PHE A 104 -8.93 2.16 -0.13
CA PHE A 104 -8.66 3.54 0.22
C PHE A 104 -8.10 4.34 -0.96
N ARG A 105 -7.20 3.75 -1.74
CA ARG A 105 -6.68 4.37 -2.96
C ARG A 105 -7.81 4.64 -3.96
N ARG A 106 -8.72 3.70 -4.16
CA ARG A 106 -9.88 3.91 -5.06
C ARG A 106 -10.78 5.03 -4.56
N GLU A 107 -11.12 5.07 -3.29
CA GLU A 107 -11.91 6.18 -2.72
C GLU A 107 -11.24 7.53 -2.95
N VAL A 108 -9.93 7.63 -2.68
CA VAL A 108 -9.18 8.89 -2.85
C VAL A 108 -9.05 9.33 -4.31
N PHE A 109 -8.89 8.40 -5.26
CA PHE A 109 -8.56 8.72 -6.65
C PHE A 109 -9.71 8.53 -7.66
N GLU A 110 -10.70 7.69 -7.37
CA GLU A 110 -11.80 7.33 -8.29
C GLU A 110 -13.05 8.20 -8.08
N GLU A 111 -13.23 8.87 -6.93
CA GLU A 111 -14.41 9.72 -6.66
C GLU A 111 -14.50 11.04 -7.46
N LYS A 112 -13.54 11.40 -8.30
CA LYS A 112 -13.60 12.62 -9.14
C LYS A 112 -13.69 12.40 -10.64
N ARG A 113 -13.54 11.18 -11.15
CA ARG A 113 -13.50 10.95 -12.61
C ARG A 113 -14.88 10.84 -13.26
N GLU A 114 -15.90 10.44 -12.52
CA GLU A 114 -17.25 10.17 -13.06
C GLU A 114 -18.21 11.37 -13.00
N LYS A 115 -17.92 12.41 -12.19
CA LYS A 115 -18.81 13.57 -12.03
C LYS A 115 -18.43 14.81 -12.84
N MET A 116 -17.43 14.72 -13.71
CA MET A 116 -17.07 15.86 -14.57
C MET A 116 -17.70 15.65 -15.93
N GLU A 117 -18.67 16.51 -16.26
CA GLU A 117 -19.28 16.56 -17.58
C GLU A 117 -18.17 16.65 -18.64
N ARG A 118 -18.16 15.71 -19.58
CA ARG A 118 -17.16 15.67 -20.66
C ARG A 118 -17.80 16.19 -21.93
N VAL A 119 -17.05 16.99 -22.66
CA VAL A 119 -17.50 17.60 -23.90
C VAL A 119 -16.54 17.22 -25.02
N LEU A 120 -17.09 16.82 -26.16
CA LEU A 120 -16.34 16.60 -27.38
C LEU A 120 -16.03 17.96 -28.01
N VAL A 121 -14.76 18.25 -28.25
CA VAL A 121 -14.33 19.50 -28.88
C VAL A 121 -13.43 19.22 -30.08
N ARG A 122 -13.55 20.06 -31.11
CA ARG A 122 -12.60 20.15 -32.22
C ARG A 122 -11.64 21.28 -31.97
N ILE A 123 -10.35 21.01 -32.09
CA ILE A 123 -9.28 21.98 -31.88
C ILE A 123 -9.06 22.79 -33.16
N LYS A 124 -9.04 24.12 -33.06
CA LYS A 124 -8.87 25.04 -34.20
C LYS A 124 -7.43 25.50 -34.38
N LYS A 125 -6.60 25.41 -33.34
CA LYS A 125 -5.22 25.89 -33.30
C LYS A 125 -4.39 24.99 -32.41
N ASP A 126 -3.13 24.79 -32.77
CA ASP A 126 -2.17 24.07 -31.95
C ASP A 126 -2.07 24.72 -30.56
N VAL A 127 -2.25 23.91 -29.52
CA VAL A 127 -2.27 24.37 -28.13
C VAL A 127 -1.74 23.28 -27.21
N GLU A 128 -0.95 23.69 -26.21
CA GLU A 128 -0.52 22.80 -25.12
C GLU A 128 -1.30 23.16 -23.86
N ILE A 129 -2.00 22.18 -23.28
CA ILE A 129 -2.82 22.37 -22.08
C ILE A 129 -2.31 21.53 -20.92
N LEU A 130 -2.48 22.03 -19.70
CA LEU A 130 -2.37 21.23 -18.48
C LEU A 130 -3.78 20.77 -18.10
N GLY A 131 -4.03 19.46 -18.19
CA GLY A 131 -5.29 18.90 -17.75
C GLY A 131 -5.46 19.02 -16.24
N ILE A 132 -6.71 18.98 -15.77
CA ILE A 132 -7.08 18.83 -14.35
C ILE A 132 -6.45 17.62 -13.66
N ASP A 133 -5.98 16.64 -14.43
CA ASP A 133 -5.24 15.46 -13.97
C ASP A 133 -3.73 15.75 -13.77
N GLY A 134 -3.30 16.99 -13.98
CA GLY A 134 -1.91 17.43 -13.90
C GLY A 134 -1.05 17.01 -15.10
N LYS A 135 -1.63 16.41 -16.14
CA LYS A 135 -0.89 15.96 -17.34
C LYS A 135 -0.89 17.04 -18.42
N ARG A 136 0.23 17.14 -19.15
CA ARG A 136 0.34 18.05 -20.31
C ARG A 136 -0.05 17.34 -21.59
N TYR A 137 -0.98 17.95 -22.34
CA TYR A 137 -1.45 17.45 -23.63
C TYR A 137 -1.10 18.45 -24.73
N LYS A 138 -0.54 17.96 -25.84
CA LYS A 138 -0.30 18.76 -27.04
C LYS A 138 -1.41 18.44 -28.04
N LEU A 139 -2.29 19.39 -28.27
CA LEU A 139 -3.41 19.26 -29.19
C LEU A 139 -3.10 20.06 -30.44
N ARG A 140 -3.28 19.45 -31.61
CA ARG A 140 -3.06 20.08 -32.92
C ARG A 140 -4.37 20.52 -33.52
N ARG A 141 -4.28 21.46 -34.45
CA ARG A 141 -5.42 21.90 -35.25
C ARG A 141 -6.08 20.71 -35.97
N GLU A 142 -7.41 20.72 -35.98
CA GLU A 142 -8.33 19.66 -36.41
C GLU A 142 -8.39 18.40 -35.53
N ASP A 143 -7.63 18.32 -34.43
CA ASP A 143 -7.80 17.22 -33.47
C ASP A 143 -9.20 17.24 -32.86
N VAL A 144 -9.79 16.05 -32.68
CA VAL A 144 -11.03 15.86 -31.95
C VAL A 144 -10.72 15.19 -30.62
N ALA A 145 -11.03 15.85 -29.52
CA ALA A 145 -10.71 15.38 -28.17
C ALA A 145 -11.93 15.46 -27.25
N THR A 146 -12.07 14.47 -26.38
CA THR A 146 -13.06 14.48 -25.30
C THR A 146 -12.40 15.04 -24.04
N LEU A 147 -12.75 16.27 -23.67
CA LEU A 147 -12.16 16.97 -22.54
C LEU A 147 -13.18 17.20 -21.41
N PRO A 148 -12.75 17.27 -20.14
CA PRO A 148 -13.60 17.76 -19.04
C PRO A 148 -14.12 19.16 -19.35
N MET A 149 -15.36 19.47 -18.95
CA MET A 149 -16.04 20.74 -19.22
C MET A 149 -15.19 21.95 -18.83
N GLU A 150 -14.50 21.89 -17.69
CA GLU A 150 -13.62 22.97 -17.22
C GLU A 150 -12.49 23.28 -18.22
N ASN A 151 -11.84 22.25 -18.78
CA ASN A 151 -10.79 22.42 -19.79
C ASN A 151 -11.38 22.86 -21.13
N ALA A 152 -12.52 22.28 -21.52
CA ALA A 152 -13.19 22.61 -22.77
C ALA A 152 -13.65 24.07 -22.80
N ASP A 153 -14.25 24.56 -21.70
CA ASP A 153 -14.75 25.93 -21.57
C ASP A 153 -13.63 26.97 -21.73
N VAL A 154 -12.46 26.73 -21.14
CA VAL A 154 -11.28 27.61 -21.30
C VAL A 154 -10.82 27.66 -22.76
N LEU A 155 -10.76 26.51 -23.44
CA LEU A 155 -10.33 26.44 -24.84
C LEU A 155 -11.35 27.06 -25.80
N ILE A 156 -12.64 26.88 -25.52
CA ILE A 156 -13.73 27.47 -26.32
C ILE A 156 -13.75 28.99 -26.13
N LYS A 157 -13.71 29.49 -24.89
CA LYS A 157 -13.63 30.94 -24.59
C LYS A 157 -12.39 31.59 -25.18
N GLY A 158 -11.26 30.88 -25.18
CA GLY A 158 -10.01 31.33 -25.81
C GLY A 158 -9.98 31.20 -27.33
N GLY A 159 -11.01 30.61 -27.96
CA GLY A 159 -11.06 30.42 -29.41
C GLY A 159 -10.09 29.37 -29.97
N PHE A 160 -9.55 28.50 -29.10
CA PHE A 160 -8.68 27.38 -29.45
C PHE A 160 -9.45 26.12 -29.82
N ALA A 161 -10.71 26.00 -29.38
CA ALA A 161 -11.56 24.84 -29.65
C ALA A 161 -13.02 25.23 -29.91
N GLU A 162 -13.76 24.34 -30.55
CA GLU A 162 -15.21 24.42 -30.77
C GLU A 162 -15.90 23.16 -30.26
N ARG A 163 -17.05 23.29 -29.61
CA ARG A 163 -17.86 22.15 -29.18
C ARG A 163 -18.44 21.43 -30.39
N ILE A 164 -18.37 20.09 -30.37
CA ILE A 164 -19.07 19.23 -31.31
C ILE A 164 -20.31 18.68 -30.62
N GLU A 165 -21.48 18.94 -31.20
CA GLU A 165 -22.71 18.24 -30.82
C GLU A 165 -22.78 16.93 -31.61
N VAL A 166 -22.66 15.80 -30.91
CA VAL A 166 -22.93 14.51 -31.51
C VAL A 166 -24.45 14.38 -31.59
N LYS A 167 -25.01 14.57 -32.79
CA LYS A 167 -26.39 14.14 -33.05
C LYS A 167 -26.39 12.62 -33.09
N GLU A 168 -26.86 11.99 -32.02
CA GLU A 168 -27.23 10.59 -32.05
C GLU A 168 -28.28 10.40 -33.15
N ARG A 169 -28.06 9.39 -33.99
CA ARG A 169 -28.91 9.06 -35.13
C ARG A 169 -29.74 7.83 -34.79
#